data_AF-A0A2N9G1C3-F1
#
_entry.id   AF-A0A2N9G1C3-F1
#
_cell.length_a   1.000
_cell.length_b   1.000
_cell.length_c   1.000
_cell.angle_alpha   90.00
_cell.angle_beta   90.00
_cell.angle_gamma   90.00
#
_symmetry.space_group_name_H-M   'P 1'
#
loop_
_entity.id
_entity.type
_entity.pdbx_description
1 polymer ?
#
loop_
_entity_poly.entity_id
_entity_poly.type
_entity_poly.pdbx_seq_one_letter_code
_entity_poly.pdbx_strand_id
1 'polypeptide(L)'
;MEALPEWLGNLSSLQKLHLLWCNNLMYLPRMQAMHILAIAHEFHTHNQFEKSLNATFIALIPKKSEAREVKDFRPISLVGSVYKILAKVLANRLRLVLHKLISASQNAFMKGQQILDSVLIASECLDSRLKEGTLGVLCKLDLEKAYDHVNWGFLIYLLRRCGFSEKWRHWIMFCISTARFSILINGSSCDFFESSRGLRQGDPLSPLLFIIIMEALSKMMDKVVGGGLVLGFSVGMEAPRLIMVSHLLFADDTLIFCDADPNQVLQLQYLLTWFEANSGLKVNLGKSELVPVGDVPFIEELADMLGQVGYYLQSDSMWGVGCEEPDHVQWSFTWQMVMEHIRKGWNLLSQHVKYEVGDGTHIRFWKDLWCGESTLQEVFPDLYRIARDKDALISAHLQVHNDQIHWSLDFVRAAQDWEFESIASFLDLLYSTKVRGIGEDVMLWLHSLQNGFTVHSFCHVLVRIGGCSFPWKSIWQSKVPPRVSFFIWVAALGKILTAENLRKRHIILLSWCCLCKVDGETVDHLLLHCPFSREVWDMIFALFGSPLGDAGKDS
;
A
#
# COMPACT_ATOMS: atom_id res chain seq x y z
N MET A 1 30.71 32.27 29.82
CA MET A 1 30.85 32.26 28.35
C MET A 1 32.05 31.38 28.04
N GLU A 2 31.83 30.09 27.82
CA GLU A 2 32.84 29.19 27.27
C GLU A 2 32.72 29.24 25.74
N ALA A 3 33.85 29.38 25.05
CA ALA A 3 33.91 29.47 23.61
C ALA A 3 33.45 28.16 22.97
N LEU A 4 32.48 28.24 22.06
CA LEU A 4 32.04 27.11 21.25
C LEU A 4 33.17 26.65 20.30
N PRO A 5 33.34 25.33 20.09
CA PRO A 5 34.43 24.80 19.27
C PRO A 5 34.28 25.13 17.77
N GLU A 6 35.42 25.36 17.11
CA GLU A 6 35.56 25.91 15.74
C GLU A 6 34.87 25.13 14.62
N TRP A 7 34.45 23.88 14.85
CA TRP A 7 33.76 23.07 13.83
C TRP A 7 32.30 23.51 13.56
N LEU A 8 31.72 24.38 14.40
CA LEU A 8 30.39 24.99 14.18
C LEU A 8 30.35 26.02 13.02
N GLY A 9 31.51 26.48 12.56
CA GLY A 9 31.62 27.47 11.49
C GLY A 9 31.16 26.95 10.11
N ASN A 10 31.29 25.65 9.84
CA ASN A 10 31.10 25.05 8.51
C ASN A 10 29.69 24.50 8.23
N LEU A 11 28.72 24.76 9.12
CA LEU A 11 27.34 24.30 8.97
C LEU A 11 26.46 25.38 8.32
N SER A 12 25.68 25.02 7.30
CA SER A 12 24.68 25.91 6.68
C SER A 12 23.64 26.39 7.70
N SER A 13 22.98 27.53 7.44
CA SER A 13 21.95 28.09 8.33
C SER A 13 20.84 27.08 8.68
N LEU A 14 20.51 26.18 7.74
CA LEU A 14 19.58 25.05 7.94
C LEU A 14 20.15 23.91 8.82
N GLN A 15 21.46 23.67 8.82
CA GLN A 15 22.11 22.69 9.69
C GLN A 15 22.32 23.22 11.12
N LYS A 16 22.51 24.55 11.27
CA LYS A 16 22.46 25.24 12.57
C LYS A 16 21.03 25.24 13.12
N LEU A 17 20.03 25.50 12.27
CA LEU A 17 18.59 25.26 12.53
C LEU A 17 18.33 23.81 12.94
N HIS A 18 18.96 22.80 12.34
CA HIS A 18 18.79 21.40 12.73
C HIS A 18 19.38 21.09 14.12
N LEU A 19 20.61 21.55 14.41
CA LEU A 19 21.22 21.35 15.72
C LEU A 19 20.45 22.08 16.82
N LEU A 20 19.88 23.25 16.56
CA LEU A 20 19.12 24.00 17.57
C LEU A 20 17.62 23.72 17.59
N TRP A 21 16.98 23.31 16.49
CA TRP A 21 15.62 22.77 16.56
C TRP A 21 15.64 21.42 17.29
N CYS A 22 16.65 20.55 17.07
CA CYS A 22 16.84 19.35 17.88
C CYS A 22 17.32 19.63 19.32
N ASN A 23 18.20 20.63 19.55
CA ASN A 23 18.73 20.94 20.88
C ASN A 23 17.87 21.92 21.72
N ASN A 24 16.95 22.70 21.13
CA ASN A 24 16.07 23.64 21.87
C ASN A 24 14.61 23.19 21.97
N LEU A 25 14.13 22.28 21.10
CA LEU A 25 13.13 21.29 21.54
C LEU A 25 13.71 20.33 22.58
N MET A 26 14.95 20.51 23.06
CA MET A 26 15.55 19.85 24.22
C MET A 26 15.57 20.74 25.48
N TYR A 27 15.33 22.05 25.34
CA TYR A 27 15.16 22.98 26.47
C TYR A 27 13.70 23.05 26.98
N LEU A 28 12.72 23.01 26.07
CA LEU A 28 11.31 22.86 26.45
C LEU A 28 10.95 21.50 27.11
N PRO A 29 11.65 20.39 26.81
CA PRO A 29 11.47 19.15 27.52
C PRO A 29 12.55 18.90 28.56
N ARG A 30 13.16 19.89 29.22
CA ARG A 30 13.92 19.50 30.42
C ARG A 30 12.98 18.93 31.49
N MET A 31 11.87 19.59 31.85
CA MET A 31 10.90 18.99 32.76
C MET A 31 10.12 17.82 32.13
N GLN A 32 9.61 17.95 30.90
CA GLN A 32 8.83 16.88 30.27
C GLN A 32 9.68 15.68 29.84
N ALA A 33 10.91 15.86 29.32
CA ALA A 33 11.80 14.71 29.10
C ALA A 33 12.32 14.16 30.41
N MET A 34 12.58 14.96 31.45
CA MET A 34 12.92 14.39 32.76
C MET A 34 11.76 13.57 33.33
N HIS A 35 10.50 13.98 33.13
CA HIS A 35 9.34 13.17 33.49
C HIS A 35 9.24 11.90 32.63
N ILE A 36 9.41 12.00 31.30
CA ILE A 36 9.41 10.82 30.41
C ILE A 36 10.56 9.87 30.74
N LEU A 37 11.74 10.39 31.04
CA LEU A 37 12.91 9.63 31.45
C LEU A 37 12.72 9.02 32.83
N ALA A 38 12.08 9.72 33.77
CA ALA A 38 11.70 9.17 35.07
C ALA A 38 10.71 8.02 34.91
N ILE A 39 9.66 8.18 34.10
CA ILE A 39 8.70 7.12 33.78
C ILE A 39 9.39 5.95 33.07
N ALA A 40 10.29 6.23 32.12
CA ALA A 40 11.05 5.18 31.44
C ALA A 40 12.01 4.45 32.39
N HIS A 41 12.62 5.17 33.33
CA HIS A 41 13.47 4.61 34.38
C HIS A 41 12.66 3.76 35.35
N GLU A 42 11.52 4.25 35.81
CA GLU A 42 10.60 3.51 36.68
C GLU A 42 10.11 2.24 35.98
N PHE A 43 9.67 2.33 34.72
CA PHE A 43 9.29 1.19 33.91
C PHE A 43 10.45 0.21 33.73
N HIS A 44 11.67 0.71 33.48
CA HIS A 44 12.84 -0.13 33.36
C HIS A 44 13.19 -0.83 34.67
N THR A 45 13.08 -0.16 35.82
CA THR A 45 13.52 -0.69 37.12
C THR A 45 12.46 -1.60 37.75
N HIS A 46 11.20 -1.22 37.68
CA HIS A 46 10.09 -1.88 38.38
C HIS A 46 9.12 -2.63 37.45
N ASN A 47 9.31 -2.59 36.13
CA ASN A 47 8.45 -3.21 35.12
C ASN A 47 6.99 -2.68 35.12
N GLN A 48 6.78 -1.47 35.64
CA GLN A 48 5.46 -0.86 35.74
C GLN A 48 5.53 0.65 35.54
N PHE A 49 4.38 1.24 35.22
CA PHE A 49 4.13 2.68 35.24
C PHE A 49 2.68 2.93 35.63
N GLU A 50 2.32 4.18 35.94
CA GLU A 50 0.95 4.58 36.29
C GLU A 50 -0.08 4.09 35.26
N LYS A 51 -1.06 3.28 35.70
CA LYS A 51 -2.04 2.63 34.79
C LYS A 51 -2.84 3.62 33.95
N SER A 52 -3.03 4.84 34.45
CA SER A 52 -3.69 5.93 33.73
C SER A 52 -2.98 6.29 32.42
N LEU A 53 -1.66 6.10 32.33
CA LEU A 53 -0.87 6.31 31.11
C LEU A 53 -1.20 5.30 30.00
N ASN A 54 -1.76 4.14 30.37
CA ASN A 54 -2.18 3.10 29.42
C ASN A 54 -3.66 3.19 29.02
N ALA A 55 -4.35 4.26 29.43
CA ALA A 55 -5.71 4.55 28.95
C ALA A 55 -5.71 4.76 27.43
N THR A 56 -6.63 4.09 26.75
CA THR A 56 -6.72 4.03 25.29
C THR A 56 -8.15 4.35 24.87
N PHE A 57 -8.31 5.29 23.94
CA PHE A 57 -9.62 5.59 23.36
C PHE A 57 -9.78 4.88 22.02
N ILE A 58 -10.89 4.17 21.82
CA ILE A 58 -11.19 3.50 20.55
C ILE A 58 -12.06 4.42 19.71
N ALA A 59 -11.53 4.87 18.58
CA ALA A 59 -12.27 5.60 17.56
C ALA A 59 -12.66 4.65 16.43
N LEU A 60 -13.90 4.76 15.93
CA LEU A 60 -14.41 3.94 14.82
C LEU A 60 -14.24 4.70 13.50
N ILE A 61 -13.44 4.15 12.58
CA ILE A 61 -13.25 4.73 11.25
C ILE A 61 -14.04 3.91 10.23
N PRO A 62 -14.94 4.51 9.42
CA PRO A 62 -15.71 3.77 8.42
C PRO A 62 -14.79 3.22 7.33
N LYS A 63 -14.99 1.95 6.95
CA LYS A 63 -14.27 1.27 5.86
C LYS A 63 -14.83 1.61 4.48
N LYS A 64 -16.11 1.99 4.41
CA LYS A 64 -16.86 2.31 3.19
C LYS A 64 -17.79 3.50 3.42
N SER A 65 -18.23 4.14 2.33
CA SER A 65 -19.29 5.16 2.37
C SER A 65 -20.58 4.55 2.91
N GLU A 66 -21.32 5.29 3.73
CA GLU A 66 -22.57 4.85 4.37
C GLU A 66 -22.45 3.59 5.26
N ALA A 67 -21.38 3.50 6.06
CA ALA A 67 -21.23 2.42 7.04
C ALA A 67 -22.40 2.38 8.04
N ARG A 68 -23.10 1.24 8.13
CA ARG A 68 -24.28 1.05 9.01
C ARG A 68 -24.03 0.04 10.13
N GLU A 69 -23.25 -1.00 9.87
CA GLU A 69 -22.99 -2.06 10.83
C GLU A 69 -21.63 -1.89 11.49
N VAL A 70 -21.45 -2.43 12.72
CA VAL A 70 -20.17 -2.37 13.45
C VAL A 70 -19.01 -2.97 12.64
N LYS A 71 -19.27 -4.03 11.83
CA LYS A 71 -18.27 -4.66 10.96
C LYS A 71 -17.73 -3.73 9.87
N ASP A 72 -18.51 -2.71 9.49
CA ASP A 72 -18.15 -1.70 8.50
C ASP A 72 -17.17 -0.66 9.06
N PHE A 73 -16.91 -0.68 10.37
CA PHE A 73 -15.94 0.20 11.01
C PHE A 73 -14.64 -0.54 11.33
N ARG A 74 -13.54 0.20 11.28
CA ARG A 74 -12.22 -0.23 11.76
C ARG A 74 -11.95 0.48 13.09
N PRO A 75 -11.77 -0.26 14.20
CA PRO A 75 -11.42 0.33 15.48
C PRO A 75 -9.96 0.79 15.46
N ILE A 76 -9.70 2.05 15.78
CA ILE A 76 -8.36 2.59 15.96
C ILE A 76 -8.16 2.96 17.42
N SER A 77 -7.12 2.40 18.02
CA SER A 77 -6.66 2.69 19.37
C SER A 77 -5.85 3.99 19.40
N LEU A 78 -6.43 5.03 19.95
CA LEU A 78 -5.76 6.29 20.30
C LEU A 78 -5.06 6.12 21.65
N VAL A 79 -3.79 5.75 21.60
CA VAL A 79 -2.94 5.58 22.78
C VAL A 79 -2.35 6.90 23.26
N GLY A 80 -2.20 7.06 24.57
CA GLY A 80 -1.61 8.26 25.18
C GLY A 80 -0.18 8.54 24.72
N SER A 81 0.18 9.81 24.56
CA SER A 81 1.46 10.23 23.97
C SER A 81 2.69 9.73 24.73
N VAL A 82 2.64 9.73 26.07
CA VAL A 82 3.75 9.24 26.92
C VAL A 82 3.95 7.73 26.72
N TYR A 83 2.88 6.95 26.79
CA TYR A 83 2.93 5.52 26.48
C TYR A 83 3.41 5.27 25.06
N LYS A 84 2.94 6.04 24.07
CA LYS A 84 3.32 5.91 22.67
C LYS A 84 4.83 6.09 22.46
N ILE A 85 5.46 7.00 23.20
CA ILE A 85 6.93 7.18 23.18
C ILE A 85 7.61 5.92 23.73
N LEU A 86 7.16 5.42 24.88
CA LEU A 86 7.68 4.18 25.48
C LEU A 86 7.53 2.97 24.55
N ALA A 87 6.33 2.75 24.01
CA ALA A 87 6.05 1.72 23.03
C ALA A 87 6.90 1.85 21.77
N LYS A 88 7.15 3.09 21.31
CA LYS A 88 8.04 3.35 20.16
C LYS A 88 9.49 3.02 20.47
N VAL A 89 9.98 3.31 21.68
CA VAL A 89 11.33 2.90 22.13
C VAL A 89 11.45 1.38 22.12
N LEU A 90 10.47 0.66 22.69
CA LEU A 90 10.44 -0.80 22.67
C LEU A 90 10.38 -1.36 21.24
N ALA A 91 9.53 -0.80 20.39
CA ALA A 91 9.39 -1.20 18.99
C ALA A 91 10.70 -1.00 18.21
N ASN A 92 11.38 0.12 18.42
CA ASN A 92 12.67 0.40 17.78
C ASN A 92 13.75 -0.61 18.21
N ARG A 93 13.78 -0.98 19.50
CA ARG A 93 14.70 -2.02 20.00
C ARG A 93 14.36 -3.40 19.45
N LEU A 94 13.08 -3.76 19.40
CA LEU A 94 12.61 -5.02 18.83
C LEU A 94 12.99 -5.14 17.35
N ARG A 95 12.87 -4.05 16.59
CA ARG A 95 13.22 -4.01 15.16
C ARG A 95 14.68 -4.37 14.88
N LEU A 96 15.58 -4.10 15.83
CA LEU A 96 17.01 -4.45 15.67
C LEU A 96 17.25 -5.97 15.66
N VAL A 97 16.37 -6.75 16.29
CA VAL A 97 16.50 -8.22 16.37
C VAL A 97 15.52 -8.96 15.48
N LEU A 98 14.46 -8.29 15.00
CA LEU A 98 13.37 -8.91 14.24
C LEU A 98 13.85 -9.68 13.00
N HIS A 99 14.82 -9.15 12.26
CA HIS A 99 15.40 -9.82 11.07
C HIS A 99 16.09 -11.15 11.36
N LYS A 100 16.44 -11.44 12.62
CA LYS A 100 17.03 -12.72 13.04
C LYS A 100 15.98 -13.72 13.53
N LEU A 101 14.77 -13.25 13.79
CA LEU A 101 13.69 -14.03 14.40
C LEU A 101 12.66 -14.49 13.39
N ILE A 102 12.50 -13.73 12.30
CA ILE A 102 11.43 -13.91 11.33
C ILE A 102 11.97 -14.56 10.05
N SER A 103 11.24 -15.52 9.51
CA SER A 103 11.51 -16.19 8.24
C SER A 103 11.56 -15.21 7.07
N ALA A 104 12.32 -15.57 6.03
CA ALA A 104 12.35 -14.83 4.77
C ALA A 104 10.98 -14.78 4.06
N SER A 105 10.08 -15.72 4.36
CA SER A 105 8.71 -15.79 3.82
C SER A 105 7.78 -14.67 4.29
N GLN A 106 8.16 -13.89 5.32
CA GLN A 106 7.38 -12.76 5.81
C GLN A 106 7.93 -11.44 5.26
N ASN A 107 7.13 -10.78 4.44
CA ASN A 107 7.53 -9.59 3.69
C ASN A 107 7.05 -8.27 4.31
N ALA A 108 6.16 -8.29 5.31
CA ALA A 108 5.63 -7.07 5.92
C ALA A 108 6.52 -6.51 7.05
N PHE A 109 6.64 -5.18 7.08
CA PHE A 109 7.34 -4.38 8.11
C PHE A 109 8.86 -4.67 8.31
N MET A 110 9.41 -5.59 7.53
CA MET A 110 10.83 -5.91 7.46
C MET A 110 11.59 -4.84 6.70
N LYS A 111 12.87 -4.65 7.06
CA LYS A 111 13.70 -3.62 6.41
C LYS A 111 14.24 -4.20 5.10
N GLY A 112 13.92 -3.55 3.98
CA GLY A 112 14.50 -3.87 2.67
C GLY A 112 13.62 -4.73 1.75
N GLN A 113 12.46 -5.19 2.21
CA GLN A 113 11.48 -5.88 1.39
C GLN A 113 10.41 -4.91 0.88
N GLN A 114 10.01 -5.10 -0.38
CA GLN A 114 8.94 -4.35 -1.04
C GLN A 114 7.68 -5.22 -1.14
N ILE A 115 6.52 -4.57 -1.23
CA ILE A 115 5.23 -5.26 -1.41
C ILE A 115 5.25 -6.12 -2.68
N LEU A 116 5.91 -5.60 -3.73
CA LEU A 116 6.03 -6.26 -5.04
C LEU A 116 6.81 -7.57 -4.97
N ASP A 117 7.72 -7.75 -4.00
CA ASP A 117 8.54 -8.96 -3.90
C ASP A 117 7.66 -10.21 -3.69
N SER A 118 6.66 -10.13 -2.81
CA SER A 118 5.72 -11.24 -2.58
C SER A 118 4.92 -11.59 -3.84
N VAL A 119 4.52 -10.57 -4.59
CA VAL A 119 3.71 -10.74 -5.81
C VAL A 119 4.53 -11.38 -6.92
N LEU A 120 5.79 -10.97 -7.08
CA LEU A 120 6.71 -11.54 -8.06
C LEU A 120 7.02 -13.00 -7.74
N ILE A 121 7.32 -13.32 -6.48
CA ILE A 121 7.58 -14.70 -6.05
C ILE A 121 6.35 -15.57 -6.30
N ALA A 122 5.15 -15.11 -5.91
CA ALA A 122 3.92 -15.85 -6.15
C ALA A 122 3.66 -16.08 -7.64
N SER A 123 3.92 -15.08 -8.49
CA SER A 123 3.77 -15.20 -9.95
C SER A 123 4.68 -16.26 -10.53
N GLU A 124 5.96 -16.23 -10.18
CA GLU A 124 6.94 -17.19 -10.69
C GLU A 124 6.61 -18.62 -10.23
N CYS A 125 6.12 -18.78 -9.00
CA CYS A 125 5.67 -20.08 -8.48
C CYS A 125 4.52 -20.65 -9.32
N LEU A 126 3.54 -19.81 -9.66
CA LEU A 126 2.38 -20.22 -10.45
C LEU A 126 2.79 -20.58 -11.89
N ASP A 127 3.58 -19.71 -12.53
CA ASP A 127 4.03 -19.92 -13.91
C ASP A 127 4.89 -21.18 -14.05
N SER A 128 5.81 -21.44 -13.10
CA SER A 128 6.62 -22.67 -13.08
C SER A 128 5.75 -23.91 -12.97
N ARG A 129 4.77 -23.88 -12.05
CA ARG A 129 3.87 -25.01 -11.79
C ARG A 129 2.99 -25.35 -12.99
N LEU A 130 2.46 -24.33 -13.66
CA LEU A 130 1.66 -24.48 -14.88
C LEU A 130 2.49 -25.08 -16.03
N LYS A 131 3.75 -24.64 -16.21
CA LYS A 131 4.65 -25.18 -17.24
C LYS A 131 5.02 -26.64 -16.98
N GLU A 132 5.17 -27.04 -15.71
CA GLU A 132 5.42 -28.42 -15.31
C GLU A 132 4.18 -29.33 -15.48
N GLY A 133 2.99 -28.76 -15.69
CA GLY A 133 1.74 -29.50 -15.81
C GLY A 133 1.31 -30.21 -14.53
N THR A 134 1.87 -29.84 -13.38
CA THR A 134 1.54 -30.48 -12.10
C THR A 134 0.44 -29.71 -11.39
N LEU A 135 -0.65 -30.40 -11.05
CA LEU A 135 -1.81 -29.79 -10.41
C LEU A 135 -1.47 -29.22 -9.03
N GLY A 136 -1.96 -28.02 -8.74
CA GLY A 136 -1.73 -27.33 -7.48
C GLY A 136 -2.93 -26.50 -7.05
N VAL A 137 -2.92 -26.05 -5.81
CA VAL A 137 -3.86 -25.06 -5.29
C VAL A 137 -3.14 -23.98 -4.51
N LEU A 138 -3.61 -22.75 -4.68
CA LEU A 138 -3.17 -21.57 -3.92
C LEU A 138 -4.27 -21.21 -2.92
N CYS A 139 -3.95 -21.27 -1.64
CA CYS A 139 -4.84 -20.86 -0.56
C CYS A 139 -4.53 -19.42 -0.17
N LYS A 140 -5.48 -18.51 -0.37
CA LYS A 140 -5.45 -17.14 0.14
C LYS A 140 -6.25 -17.09 1.43
N LEU A 141 -5.59 -16.85 2.55
CA LEU A 141 -6.22 -16.82 3.87
C LEU A 141 -6.43 -15.39 4.35
N ASP A 142 -7.60 -15.12 4.90
CA ASP A 142 -7.94 -13.88 5.62
C ASP A 142 -8.09 -14.20 7.11
N LEU A 143 -7.47 -13.42 8.00
CA LEU A 143 -7.61 -13.60 9.45
C LEU A 143 -8.70 -12.70 10.03
N GLU A 144 -9.61 -13.29 10.80
CA GLU A 144 -10.71 -12.52 11.40
C GLU A 144 -10.21 -11.60 12.51
N LYS A 145 -10.27 -10.28 12.27
CA LYS A 145 -9.90 -9.23 13.25
C LYS A 145 -8.55 -9.53 13.89
N ALA A 146 -7.54 -9.72 13.05
CA ALA A 146 -6.25 -10.31 13.41
C ALA A 146 -5.57 -9.69 14.66
N TYR A 147 -5.74 -8.39 14.91
CA TYR A 147 -5.20 -7.77 16.12
C TYR A 147 -6.02 -8.11 17.37
N ASP A 148 -7.35 -8.20 17.30
CA ASP A 148 -8.24 -8.21 18.47
C ASP A 148 -8.26 -9.56 19.21
N HIS A 149 -7.89 -10.65 18.56
CA HIS A 149 -8.05 -12.01 19.08
C HIS A 149 -6.77 -12.65 19.64
N VAL A 150 -5.61 -12.00 19.49
CA VAL A 150 -4.30 -12.52 19.91
C VAL A 150 -4.30 -13.03 21.36
N ASN A 151 -3.95 -14.30 21.56
CA ASN A 151 -3.74 -14.89 22.87
C ASN A 151 -2.41 -14.42 23.49
N TRP A 152 -2.49 -13.72 24.63
CA TRP A 152 -1.29 -13.19 25.30
C TRP A 152 -0.39 -14.28 25.87
N GLY A 153 -0.95 -15.38 26.37
CA GLY A 153 -0.18 -16.51 26.86
C GLY A 153 0.70 -17.11 25.76
N PHE A 154 0.12 -17.27 24.56
CA PHE A 154 0.85 -17.73 23.39
C PHE A 154 1.93 -16.75 22.94
N LEU A 155 1.62 -15.44 22.90
CA LEU A 155 2.61 -14.40 22.58
C LEU A 155 3.81 -14.45 23.54
N ILE A 156 3.57 -14.54 24.84
CA ILE A 156 4.63 -14.59 25.86
C ILE A 156 5.42 -15.90 25.75
N TYR A 157 4.76 -17.02 25.44
CA TYR A 157 5.42 -18.28 25.13
C TYR A 157 6.37 -18.12 23.92
N LEU A 158 5.92 -17.54 22.81
CA LEU A 158 6.75 -17.32 21.63
C LEU A 158 7.95 -16.41 21.94
N LEU A 159 7.74 -15.30 22.64
CA LEU A 159 8.84 -14.43 23.07
C LEU A 159 9.87 -15.19 23.91
N ARG A 160 9.44 -16.11 24.78
CA ARG A 160 10.35 -16.97 25.54
C ARG A 160 11.14 -17.91 24.61
N ARG A 161 10.49 -18.49 23.60
CA ARG A 161 11.13 -19.37 22.61
C ARG A 161 12.12 -18.63 21.71
N CYS A 162 11.86 -17.35 21.40
CA CYS A 162 12.77 -16.46 20.69
C CYS A 162 13.94 -15.96 21.56
N GLY A 163 14.04 -16.38 22.82
CA GLY A 163 15.16 -16.04 23.71
C GLY A 163 15.02 -14.68 24.42
N PHE A 164 13.85 -14.05 24.41
CA PHE A 164 13.64 -12.81 25.17
C PHE A 164 13.67 -13.05 26.68
N SER A 165 14.40 -12.19 27.39
CA SER A 165 14.55 -12.27 28.84
C SER A 165 13.20 -12.14 29.56
N GLU A 166 13.14 -12.67 30.79
CA GLU A 166 11.97 -12.51 31.68
C GLU A 166 11.57 -11.03 31.80
N LYS A 167 12.56 -10.14 31.97
CA LYS A 167 12.33 -8.70 32.08
C LYS A 167 11.61 -8.12 30.85
N TRP A 168 12.07 -8.47 29.64
CA TRP A 168 11.43 -8.02 28.41
C TRP A 168 10.00 -8.54 28.28
N ARG A 169 9.78 -9.83 28.60
CA ARG A 169 8.44 -10.42 28.60
C ARG A 169 7.49 -9.73 29.58
N HIS A 170 7.96 -9.39 30.78
CA HIS A 170 7.17 -8.60 31.73
C HIS A 170 6.84 -7.21 31.19
N TRP A 171 7.77 -6.52 30.53
CA TRP A 171 7.49 -5.24 29.88
C TRP A 171 6.38 -5.33 28.83
N ILE A 172 6.46 -6.34 27.94
CA ILE A 172 5.44 -6.56 26.91
C ILE A 172 4.11 -6.92 27.57
N MET A 173 4.10 -7.84 28.53
CA MET A 173 2.90 -8.25 29.24
C MET A 173 2.24 -7.08 29.96
N PHE A 174 3.01 -6.24 30.65
CA PHE A 174 2.49 -5.04 31.32
C PHE A 174 1.86 -4.07 30.31
N CYS A 175 2.55 -3.83 29.19
CA CYS A 175 2.08 -2.93 28.15
C CYS A 175 0.72 -3.34 27.56
N ILE A 176 0.51 -4.64 27.31
CA ILE A 176 -0.73 -5.15 26.70
C ILE A 176 -1.86 -5.39 27.72
N SER A 177 -1.54 -5.89 28.92
CA SER A 177 -2.55 -6.31 29.91
C SER A 177 -3.12 -5.19 30.77
N THR A 178 -2.38 -4.09 30.94
CA THR A 178 -2.86 -2.96 31.77
C THR A 178 -3.62 -1.90 30.97
N ALA A 179 -3.83 -2.13 29.67
CA ALA A 179 -4.54 -1.20 28.81
C ALA A 179 -6.02 -1.16 29.18
N ARG A 180 -6.53 0.06 29.42
CA ARG A 180 -7.96 0.30 29.66
C ARG A 180 -8.55 1.01 28.45
N PHE A 181 -9.62 0.48 27.91
CA PHE A 181 -10.24 0.94 26.68
C PHE A 181 -11.52 1.71 26.98
N SER A 182 -11.75 2.81 26.28
CA SER A 182 -13.04 3.50 26.24
C SER A 182 -13.42 3.76 24.79
N ILE A 183 -14.65 3.41 24.40
CA ILE A 183 -15.15 3.69 23.05
C ILE A 183 -15.54 5.17 22.97
N LEU A 184 -15.12 5.84 21.90
CA LEU A 184 -15.58 7.19 21.58
C LEU A 184 -16.84 7.10 20.72
N ILE A 185 -17.98 7.44 21.31
CA ILE A 185 -19.27 7.55 20.60
C ILE A 185 -19.58 9.03 20.48
N ASN A 186 -19.66 9.52 19.24
CA ASN A 186 -19.86 10.95 18.94
C ASN A 186 -18.89 11.90 19.68
N GLY A 187 -17.68 11.40 19.97
CA GLY A 187 -16.62 12.15 20.65
C GLY A 187 -16.72 12.22 22.17
N SER A 188 -17.73 11.58 22.76
CA SER A 188 -17.78 11.32 24.19
C SER A 188 -17.20 9.95 24.49
N SER A 189 -16.34 9.88 25.51
CA SER A 189 -15.87 8.61 26.07
C SER A 189 -16.99 7.94 26.85
N CYS A 190 -17.20 6.66 26.61
CA CYS A 190 -18.03 5.81 27.45
C CYS A 190 -17.26 5.31 28.68
N ASP A 191 -17.79 4.31 29.36
CA ASP A 191 -17.09 3.64 30.46
C ASP A 191 -15.83 2.90 29.99
N PHE A 192 -14.85 2.84 30.90
CA PHE A 192 -13.63 2.09 30.68
C PHE A 192 -13.85 0.59 30.91
N PHE A 193 -13.41 -0.22 29.96
CA PHE A 193 -13.35 -1.68 30.08
C PHE A 193 -11.91 -2.18 29.89
N GLU A 194 -11.65 -3.39 30.35
CA GLU A 194 -10.34 -4.05 30.23
C GLU A 194 -10.39 -5.09 29.11
N SER A 195 -9.22 -5.40 28.54
CA SER A 195 -9.10 -6.53 27.61
C SER A 195 -8.39 -7.70 28.29
N SER A 196 -8.71 -8.92 27.85
CA SER A 196 -8.02 -10.16 28.23
C SER A 196 -7.19 -10.76 27.09
N ARG A 197 -7.28 -10.19 25.89
CA ARG A 197 -6.61 -10.64 24.66
C ARG A 197 -6.44 -9.50 23.67
N GLY A 198 -5.74 -9.76 22.57
CA GLY A 198 -5.60 -8.83 21.46
C GLY A 198 -4.46 -7.83 21.59
N LEU A 199 -4.19 -7.13 20.50
CA LEU A 199 -3.19 -6.10 20.35
C LEU A 199 -3.86 -4.82 19.85
N ARG A 200 -3.25 -3.67 20.12
CA ARG A 200 -3.88 -2.37 19.82
C ARG A 200 -3.59 -1.91 18.41
N GLN A 201 -4.65 -1.78 17.60
CA GLN A 201 -4.53 -1.21 16.26
C GLN A 201 -4.22 0.30 16.33
N GLY A 202 -2.96 0.68 16.11
CA GLY A 202 -2.47 2.06 16.25
C GLY A 202 -1.32 2.23 17.26
N ASP A 203 -1.02 1.19 18.02
CA ASP A 203 0.14 1.11 18.90
C ASP A 203 1.41 0.78 18.09
N PRO A 204 2.51 1.56 18.20
CA PRO A 204 3.76 1.28 17.48
C PRO A 204 4.36 -0.11 17.71
N LEU A 205 4.08 -0.75 18.85
CA LEU A 205 4.61 -2.05 19.22
C LEU A 205 3.81 -3.21 18.62
N SER A 206 2.49 -3.03 18.49
CA SER A 206 1.55 -4.09 18.12
C SER A 206 1.86 -4.77 16.77
N PRO A 207 2.21 -4.06 15.68
CA PRO A 207 2.55 -4.71 14.42
C PRO A 207 3.75 -5.66 14.51
N LEU A 208 4.77 -5.32 15.30
CA LEU A 208 5.97 -6.15 15.43
C LEU A 208 5.69 -7.41 16.28
N LEU A 209 4.85 -7.28 17.30
CA LEU A 209 4.40 -8.42 18.10
C LEU A 209 3.52 -9.36 17.27
N PHE A 210 2.66 -8.80 16.42
CA PHE A 210 1.81 -9.57 15.52
C PHE A 210 2.65 -10.42 14.54
N ILE A 211 3.71 -9.85 13.98
CA ILE A 211 4.62 -10.61 13.10
C ILE A 211 5.28 -11.79 13.82
N ILE A 212 5.65 -11.64 15.08
CA ILE A 212 6.21 -12.75 15.89
C ILE A 212 5.19 -13.87 16.08
N ILE A 213 3.90 -13.54 16.17
CA ILE A 213 2.83 -14.55 16.23
C ILE A 213 2.67 -15.25 14.88
N MET A 214 2.69 -14.49 13.78
CA MET A 214 2.63 -15.05 12.43
C MET A 214 3.85 -15.91 12.08
N GLU A 215 5.01 -15.65 12.69
CA GLU A 215 6.19 -16.53 12.57
C GLU A 215 5.90 -17.94 13.09
N ALA A 216 5.01 -18.10 14.08
CA ALA A 216 4.62 -19.44 14.52
C ALA A 216 3.89 -20.22 13.42
N LEU A 217 3.04 -19.55 12.63
CA LEU A 217 2.40 -20.16 11.47
C LEU A 217 3.45 -20.57 10.43
N SER A 218 4.40 -19.68 10.12
CA SER A 218 5.53 -19.98 9.22
C SER A 218 6.32 -21.20 9.68
N LYS A 219 6.66 -21.28 10.97
CA LYS A 219 7.40 -22.41 11.56
C LYS A 219 6.59 -23.70 11.61
N MET A 220 5.27 -23.63 11.76
CA MET A 220 4.38 -24.79 11.64
C MET A 220 4.35 -25.30 10.20
N MET A 221 4.27 -24.40 9.21
CA MET A 221 4.37 -24.74 7.79
C MET A 221 5.72 -25.38 7.46
N ASP A 222 6.84 -24.78 7.90
CA ASP A 222 8.19 -25.33 7.72
C ASP A 222 8.27 -26.79 8.24
N LYS A 223 7.63 -27.08 9.37
CA LYS A 223 7.63 -28.41 9.98
C LYS A 223 6.80 -29.43 9.19
N VAL A 224 5.62 -29.03 8.71
CA VAL A 224 4.75 -29.92 7.91
C VAL A 224 5.40 -30.20 6.56
N VAL A 225 6.03 -29.19 5.95
CA VAL A 225 6.78 -29.32 4.69
C VAL A 225 8.03 -30.18 4.87
N GLY A 226 8.83 -29.93 5.92
CA GLY A 226 10.00 -30.76 6.22
C GLY A 226 9.66 -32.22 6.59
N GLY A 227 8.42 -32.47 7.03
CA GLY A 227 7.87 -33.80 7.23
C GLY A 227 7.30 -34.47 5.97
N GLY A 228 7.29 -33.79 4.82
CA GLY A 228 6.73 -34.29 3.57
C GLY A 228 5.20 -34.42 3.58
N LEU A 229 4.52 -33.77 4.53
CA LEU A 229 3.05 -33.84 4.68
C LEU A 229 2.32 -32.84 3.78
N VAL A 230 2.99 -31.75 3.41
CA VAL A 230 2.54 -30.75 2.44
C VAL A 230 3.73 -30.38 1.58
N LEU A 231 3.54 -30.27 0.27
CA LEU A 231 4.58 -29.86 -0.68
C LEU A 231 4.23 -28.48 -1.23
N GLY A 232 5.20 -27.57 -1.21
CA GLY A 232 5.07 -26.27 -1.84
C GLY A 232 5.33 -26.33 -3.35
N PHE A 233 5.33 -25.16 -4.00
CA PHE A 233 5.71 -25.08 -5.40
C PHE A 233 7.22 -24.96 -5.55
N SER A 234 7.79 -25.75 -6.43
CA SER A 234 9.22 -25.68 -6.75
C SER A 234 9.44 -24.71 -7.89
N VAL A 235 10.45 -23.86 -7.76
CA VAL A 235 10.84 -22.87 -8.77
C VAL A 235 12.33 -22.98 -9.02
N GLY A 236 12.73 -23.08 -10.28
CA GLY A 236 14.13 -23.10 -10.72
C GLY A 236 14.39 -24.06 -11.87
N MET A 237 15.49 -23.85 -12.60
CA MET A 237 15.80 -24.60 -13.82
C MET A 237 16.20 -26.06 -13.52
N GLU A 238 17.11 -26.31 -12.56
CA GLU A 238 17.56 -27.67 -12.15
C GLU A 238 18.16 -27.68 -10.72
N ALA A 239 18.25 -28.85 -10.08
CA ALA A 239 18.96 -29.03 -8.82
C ALA A 239 20.45 -28.63 -8.96
N PRO A 240 21.05 -27.92 -7.99
CA PRO A 240 20.59 -27.66 -6.62
C PRO A 240 19.91 -26.29 -6.43
N ARG A 241 19.46 -25.62 -7.50
CA ARG A 241 18.89 -24.25 -7.43
C ARG A 241 17.36 -24.22 -7.31
N LEU A 242 16.72 -25.38 -7.18
CA LEU A 242 15.29 -25.49 -6.91
C LEU A 242 14.98 -24.91 -5.53
N ILE A 243 14.16 -23.87 -5.51
CA ILE A 243 13.63 -23.26 -4.29
C ILE A 243 12.18 -23.70 -4.18
N MET A 244 11.84 -24.36 -3.07
CA MET A 244 10.45 -24.69 -2.76
C MET A 244 9.82 -23.58 -1.94
N VAL A 245 8.72 -23.03 -2.43
CA VAL A 245 7.93 -22.00 -1.77
C VAL A 245 6.62 -22.62 -1.32
N SER A 246 6.41 -22.72 0.00
CA SER A 246 5.18 -23.26 0.59
C SER A 246 4.23 -22.18 1.10
N HIS A 247 4.75 -21.02 1.49
CA HIS A 247 3.93 -19.93 2.01
C HIS A 247 4.61 -18.58 1.85
N LEU A 248 3.81 -17.53 1.70
CA LEU A 248 4.21 -16.12 1.71
C LEU A 248 3.28 -15.36 2.66
N LEU A 249 3.86 -14.54 3.53
CA LEU A 249 3.14 -13.75 4.52
C LEU A 249 3.38 -12.27 4.29
N PHE A 250 2.33 -11.48 4.34
CA PHE A 250 2.39 -10.02 4.42
C PHE A 250 1.47 -9.55 5.54
N ALA A 251 2.02 -9.49 6.76
CA ALA A 251 1.25 -9.24 7.97
C ALA A 251 0.16 -10.30 8.14
N ASP A 252 -1.12 -9.93 8.00
CA ASP A 252 -2.27 -10.82 8.07
C ASP A 252 -2.61 -11.49 6.72
N ASP A 253 -2.23 -10.88 5.59
CA ASP A 253 -2.42 -11.48 4.27
C ASP A 253 -1.49 -12.68 4.11
N THR A 254 -2.08 -13.87 3.93
CA THR A 254 -1.34 -15.14 3.89
C THR A 254 -1.64 -15.91 2.63
N LEU A 255 -0.61 -16.27 1.88
CA LEU A 255 -0.67 -17.16 0.72
C LEU A 255 0.01 -18.48 1.06
N ILE A 256 -0.65 -19.61 0.79
CA ILE A 256 -0.11 -20.95 0.98
C ILE A 256 -0.20 -21.71 -0.34
N PHE A 257 0.90 -22.33 -0.74
CA PHE A 257 1.02 -23.13 -1.95
C PHE A 257 1.04 -24.60 -1.54
N CYS A 258 0.14 -25.40 -2.11
CA CYS A 258 0.13 -26.84 -1.91
C CYS A 258 -0.28 -27.58 -3.18
N ASP A 259 0.08 -28.87 -3.27
CA ASP A 259 -0.42 -29.70 -4.37
C ASP A 259 -1.95 -29.82 -4.29
N ALA A 260 -2.58 -30.09 -5.43
CA ALA A 260 -4.01 -30.42 -5.48
C ALA A 260 -4.26 -31.84 -4.96
N ASP A 261 -3.97 -32.06 -3.68
CA ASP A 261 -4.08 -33.35 -3.00
C ASP A 261 -4.97 -33.22 -1.74
N PRO A 262 -6.03 -34.04 -1.61
CA PRO A 262 -6.91 -34.05 -0.45
C PRO A 262 -6.20 -34.21 0.89
N ASN A 263 -5.16 -35.05 0.96
CA ASN A 263 -4.44 -35.26 2.22
C ASN A 263 -3.65 -34.01 2.60
N GLN A 264 -3.00 -33.34 1.64
CA GLN A 264 -2.30 -32.09 1.91
C GLN A 264 -3.24 -30.98 2.39
N VAL A 265 -4.41 -30.83 1.76
CA VAL A 265 -5.43 -29.85 2.18
C VAL A 265 -5.96 -30.16 3.58
N LEU A 266 -6.18 -31.44 3.90
CA LEU A 266 -6.58 -31.87 5.24
C LEU A 266 -5.48 -31.59 6.29
N GLN A 267 -4.21 -31.83 5.96
CA GLN A 267 -3.08 -31.46 6.84
C GLN A 267 -3.04 -29.94 7.07
N LEU A 268 -3.31 -29.15 6.04
CA LEU A 268 -3.40 -27.70 6.17
C LEU A 268 -4.56 -27.29 7.09
N GLN A 269 -5.74 -27.90 6.94
CA GLN A 269 -6.88 -27.65 7.83
C GLN A 269 -6.52 -27.94 9.31
N TYR A 270 -5.87 -29.07 9.58
CA TYR A 270 -5.42 -29.39 10.94
C TYR A 270 -4.40 -28.36 11.44
N LEU A 271 -3.42 -27.99 10.62
CA LEU A 271 -2.42 -26.97 10.98
C LEU A 271 -3.08 -25.64 11.35
N LEU A 272 -4.03 -25.17 10.55
CA LEU A 272 -4.76 -23.92 10.80
C LEU A 272 -5.62 -24.02 12.06
N THR A 273 -6.28 -25.16 12.30
CA THR A 273 -7.06 -25.41 13.53
C THR A 273 -6.18 -25.37 14.78
N TRP A 274 -5.00 -26.01 14.72
CA TRP A 274 -4.02 -25.95 15.81
C TRP A 274 -3.47 -24.54 16.01
N PHE A 275 -3.20 -23.82 14.93
CA PHE A 275 -2.74 -22.45 15.01
C PHE A 275 -3.80 -21.54 15.65
N GLU A 276 -5.06 -21.65 15.26
CA GLU A 276 -6.19 -20.92 15.87
C GLU A 276 -6.32 -21.24 17.36
N ALA A 277 -6.31 -22.51 17.73
CA ALA A 277 -6.47 -22.94 19.12
C ALA A 277 -5.39 -22.39 20.06
N ASN A 278 -4.16 -22.22 19.56
CA ASN A 278 -3.04 -21.71 20.35
C ASN A 278 -2.94 -20.17 20.30
N SER A 279 -3.01 -19.59 19.11
CA SER A 279 -2.79 -18.16 18.89
C SER A 279 -4.01 -17.30 19.16
N GLY A 280 -5.21 -17.89 19.11
CA GLY A 280 -6.47 -17.18 19.08
C GLY A 280 -6.80 -16.54 17.72
N LEU A 281 -5.92 -16.65 16.73
CA LEU A 281 -6.13 -16.10 15.38
C LEU A 281 -6.96 -17.06 14.54
N LYS A 282 -8.22 -16.69 14.35
CA LYS A 282 -9.18 -17.44 13.55
C LYS A 282 -9.08 -17.11 12.08
N VAL A 283 -9.08 -18.13 11.23
CA VAL A 283 -9.19 -17.97 9.78
C VAL A 283 -10.63 -17.65 9.40
N ASN A 284 -10.82 -16.61 8.61
CA ASN A 284 -12.10 -16.18 8.09
C ASN A 284 -12.42 -16.94 6.81
N LEU A 285 -13.09 -18.08 6.95
CA LEU A 285 -13.39 -18.99 5.84
C LEU A 285 -14.22 -18.32 4.74
N GLY A 286 -15.17 -17.44 5.10
CA GLY A 286 -16.00 -16.72 4.14
C GLY A 286 -15.29 -15.60 3.35
N LYS A 287 -14.03 -15.28 3.69
CA LYS A 287 -13.17 -14.38 2.90
C LYS A 287 -11.89 -15.03 2.42
N SER A 288 -11.65 -16.27 2.84
CA SER A 288 -10.54 -17.06 2.37
C SER A 288 -10.95 -17.70 1.06
N GLU A 289 -9.99 -17.83 0.14
CA GLU A 289 -10.23 -18.25 -1.22
C GLU A 289 -9.25 -19.37 -1.60
N LEU A 290 -9.75 -20.41 -2.25
CA LEU A 290 -8.96 -21.47 -2.87
C LEU A 290 -8.93 -21.26 -4.38
N VAL A 291 -7.72 -21.17 -4.93
CA VAL A 291 -7.49 -20.88 -6.34
C VAL A 291 -6.81 -22.10 -6.97
N PRO A 292 -7.44 -22.77 -7.97
CA PRO A 292 -6.82 -23.88 -8.67
C PRO A 292 -5.65 -23.41 -9.54
N VAL A 293 -4.59 -24.22 -9.62
CA VAL A 293 -3.41 -24.01 -10.46
C VAL A 293 -3.27 -25.23 -11.37
N GLY A 294 -3.67 -25.07 -12.64
CA GLY A 294 -3.88 -26.17 -13.57
C GLY A 294 -5.31 -26.70 -13.55
N ASP A 295 -5.54 -27.82 -14.23
CA ASP A 295 -6.86 -28.46 -14.32
C ASP A 295 -7.17 -29.30 -13.07
N VAL A 296 -7.78 -28.68 -12.07
CA VAL A 296 -8.15 -29.32 -10.79
C VAL A 296 -9.66 -29.61 -10.78
N PRO A 297 -10.11 -30.80 -11.23
CA PRO A 297 -11.54 -31.07 -11.41
C PRO A 297 -12.32 -31.22 -10.09
N PHE A 298 -11.63 -31.44 -8.97
CA PHE A 298 -12.21 -31.66 -7.63
C PHE A 298 -11.99 -30.47 -6.69
N ILE A 299 -11.90 -29.24 -7.21
CA ILE A 299 -11.61 -28.04 -6.40
C ILE A 299 -12.68 -27.76 -5.34
N GLU A 300 -13.95 -28.07 -5.62
CA GLU A 300 -15.06 -27.91 -4.67
C GLU A 300 -14.87 -28.82 -3.44
N GLU A 301 -14.49 -30.07 -3.65
CA GLU A 301 -14.19 -31.00 -2.56
C GLU A 301 -13.00 -30.51 -1.71
N LEU A 302 -11.97 -29.96 -2.34
CA LEU A 302 -10.83 -29.36 -1.63
C LEU A 302 -11.25 -28.14 -0.80
N ALA A 303 -12.11 -27.28 -1.35
CA ALA A 303 -12.62 -26.10 -0.67
C ALA A 303 -13.48 -26.47 0.56
N ASP A 304 -14.33 -27.50 0.42
CA ASP A 304 -15.12 -28.05 1.52
C ASP A 304 -14.23 -28.65 2.60
N MET A 305 -13.20 -29.41 2.22
CA MET A 305 -12.22 -29.96 3.17
C MET A 305 -11.47 -28.89 3.95
N LEU A 306 -11.13 -27.75 3.34
CA LEU A 306 -10.46 -26.66 4.05
C LEU A 306 -11.41 -25.88 4.98
N GLY A 307 -12.73 -26.04 4.81
CA GLY A 307 -13.76 -25.46 5.67
C GLY A 307 -14.76 -24.58 4.92
N GLN A 308 -15.23 -25.00 3.74
CA GLN A 308 -16.19 -24.24 2.91
C GLN A 308 -15.67 -22.84 2.56
N VAL A 309 -14.40 -22.77 2.16
CA VAL A 309 -13.82 -21.52 1.65
C VAL A 309 -14.40 -21.19 0.27
N GLY A 310 -14.36 -19.91 -0.11
CA GLY A 310 -14.69 -19.54 -1.49
C GLY A 310 -13.72 -20.20 -2.47
N TYR A 311 -14.17 -20.56 -3.66
CA TYR A 311 -13.31 -21.16 -4.69
C TYR A 311 -13.66 -20.61 -6.07
N TYR A 312 -12.70 -20.71 -6.99
CA TYR A 312 -12.89 -20.37 -8.40
C TYR A 312 -12.99 -21.68 -9.20
N LEU A 313 -14.05 -21.82 -10.00
CA LEU A 313 -14.17 -22.89 -11.00
C LEU A 313 -13.17 -22.65 -12.13
N GLN A 314 -12.77 -23.67 -12.89
CA GLN A 314 -11.80 -23.49 -13.98
C GLN A 314 -12.26 -22.50 -15.07
N SER A 315 -13.56 -22.46 -15.40
CA SER A 315 -14.16 -21.47 -16.33
C SER A 315 -14.23 -20.06 -15.75
N ASP A 316 -14.32 -19.97 -14.42
CA ASP A 316 -14.28 -18.72 -13.65
C ASP A 316 -12.86 -18.43 -13.15
N SER A 317 -11.91 -19.34 -13.46
CA SER A 317 -10.55 -19.20 -13.02
C SER A 317 -10.02 -18.08 -13.89
N MET A 318 -9.59 -17.05 -13.21
CA MET A 318 -8.86 -15.91 -13.74
C MET A 318 -7.54 -16.32 -14.45
N TRP A 319 -7.35 -17.62 -14.70
CA TRP A 319 -6.16 -18.35 -15.12
C TRP A 319 -6.41 -19.33 -16.27
N GLY A 320 -7.61 -19.38 -16.85
CA GLY A 320 -7.88 -20.27 -18.00
C GLY A 320 -6.79 -20.10 -19.06
N VAL A 321 -6.19 -21.20 -19.49
CA VAL A 321 -5.42 -21.30 -20.72
C VAL A 321 -6.15 -22.34 -21.55
N GLY A 322 -6.66 -21.91 -22.70
CA GLY A 322 -7.27 -22.79 -23.68
C GLY A 322 -8.36 -22.14 -24.50
N CYS A 323 -7.97 -21.30 -25.47
CA CYS A 323 -8.50 -21.34 -26.83
C CYS A 323 -7.64 -20.43 -27.73
N GLU A 324 -7.20 -20.99 -28.86
CA GLU A 324 -6.47 -20.30 -29.92
C GLU A 324 -7.37 -19.23 -30.55
N GLU A 325 -7.26 -17.98 -30.09
CA GLU A 325 -7.67 -16.79 -30.86
C GLU A 325 -6.63 -15.67 -30.65
N PRO A 326 -6.14 -15.00 -31.71
CA PRO A 326 -4.97 -14.12 -31.62
C PRO A 326 -5.18 -12.82 -30.82
N ASP A 327 -6.41 -12.47 -30.44
CA ASP A 327 -6.75 -11.12 -29.97
C ASP A 327 -6.96 -11.01 -28.45
N HIS A 328 -6.82 -12.10 -27.70
CA HIS A 328 -6.94 -12.09 -26.24
C HIS A 328 -5.75 -12.77 -25.57
N VAL A 329 -4.70 -11.98 -25.31
CA VAL A 329 -3.62 -12.37 -24.39
C VAL A 329 -4.24 -12.57 -22.99
N GLN A 330 -4.40 -13.84 -22.59
CA GLN A 330 -4.81 -14.22 -21.23
C GLN A 330 -3.64 -13.94 -20.28
N TRP A 331 -3.71 -12.80 -19.61
CA TRP A 331 -2.74 -12.42 -18.58
C TRP A 331 -2.87 -13.33 -17.36
N SER A 332 -1.74 -13.72 -16.76
CA SER A 332 -1.70 -14.36 -15.44
C SER A 332 -2.43 -13.46 -14.41
N PHE A 333 -3.14 -14.00 -13.41
CA PHE A 333 -3.97 -13.20 -12.48
C PHE A 333 -3.21 -12.15 -11.67
N THR A 334 -1.89 -12.29 -11.51
CA THR A 334 -1.07 -11.21 -10.94
C THR A 334 -0.99 -10.03 -11.91
N TRP A 335 -0.83 -10.29 -13.20
CA TRP A 335 -1.03 -9.26 -14.23
C TRP A 335 -2.48 -8.82 -14.32
N GLN A 336 -3.50 -9.66 -14.10
CA GLN A 336 -4.89 -9.16 -14.10
C GLN A 336 -5.18 -8.24 -12.91
N MET A 337 -4.68 -8.52 -11.70
CA MET A 337 -4.83 -7.60 -10.54
C MET A 337 -4.08 -6.29 -10.75
N VAL A 338 -2.85 -6.37 -11.29
CA VAL A 338 -2.06 -5.19 -11.68
C VAL A 338 -2.76 -4.43 -12.80
N MET A 339 -3.26 -5.13 -13.82
CA MET A 339 -3.99 -4.56 -14.95
C MET A 339 -5.36 -4.03 -14.55
N GLU A 340 -6.04 -4.57 -13.55
CA GLU A 340 -7.28 -4.00 -13.02
C GLU A 340 -7.01 -2.67 -12.33
N HIS A 341 -5.90 -2.57 -11.58
CA HIS A 341 -5.45 -1.31 -11.00
C HIS A 341 -4.94 -0.32 -12.06
N ILE A 342 -4.19 -0.79 -13.06
CA ILE A 342 -3.76 0.02 -14.21
C ILE A 342 -4.99 0.46 -15.01
N ARG A 343 -5.98 -0.40 -15.25
CA ARG A 343 -7.27 -0.10 -15.93
C ARG A 343 -8.05 0.98 -15.19
N LYS A 344 -8.08 0.94 -13.85
CA LYS A 344 -8.66 2.03 -13.04
C LYS A 344 -7.99 3.38 -13.31
N GLY A 345 -6.68 3.39 -13.61
CA GLY A 345 -5.93 4.58 -14.02
C GLY A 345 -5.85 4.81 -15.54
N TRP A 346 -6.29 3.85 -16.36
CA TRP A 346 -6.07 3.85 -17.80
C TRP A 346 -6.80 5.00 -18.47
N ASN A 347 -8.02 5.32 -18.03
CA ASN A 347 -8.77 6.46 -18.55
C ASN A 347 -8.03 7.80 -18.38
N LEU A 348 -7.18 7.94 -17.35
CA LEU A 348 -6.36 9.14 -17.15
C LEU A 348 -5.08 9.11 -18.00
N LEU A 349 -4.54 7.92 -18.25
CA LEU A 349 -3.32 7.73 -19.03
C LEU A 349 -3.59 7.82 -20.53
N SER A 350 -4.66 7.18 -21.02
CA SER A 350 -5.03 7.11 -22.43
C SER A 350 -5.29 8.48 -23.06
N GLN A 351 -5.75 9.46 -22.28
CA GLN A 351 -5.93 10.85 -22.71
C GLN A 351 -4.62 11.55 -23.11
N HIS A 352 -3.47 10.99 -22.71
CA HIS A 352 -2.15 11.58 -22.91
C HIS A 352 -1.27 10.73 -23.85
N VAL A 353 -1.88 9.74 -24.51
CA VAL A 353 -1.22 8.81 -25.42
C VAL A 353 -1.73 9.05 -26.84
N LYS A 354 -0.80 9.10 -27.80
CA LYS A 354 -1.06 9.12 -29.24
C LYS A 354 -0.37 7.92 -29.88
N TYR A 355 -0.91 7.38 -30.95
CA TYR A 355 -0.33 6.23 -31.65
C TYR A 355 0.18 6.63 -33.02
N GLU A 356 1.36 6.13 -33.39
CA GLU A 356 1.88 6.16 -34.75
C GLU A 356 1.62 4.80 -35.39
N VAL A 357 0.94 4.81 -36.53
CA VAL A 357 0.46 3.59 -37.20
C VAL A 357 1.58 2.95 -38.02
N GLY A 358 1.94 1.73 -37.64
CA GLY A 358 2.79 0.83 -38.42
C GLY A 358 1.93 -0.05 -39.31
N ASP A 359 1.73 -1.30 -38.91
CA ASP A 359 0.85 -2.30 -39.55
C ASP A 359 -0.62 -2.21 -39.09
N GLY A 360 -0.90 -1.46 -38.03
CA GLY A 360 -2.24 -1.21 -37.53
C GLY A 360 -2.87 -2.38 -36.76
N THR A 361 -2.08 -3.37 -36.35
CA THR A 361 -2.55 -4.58 -35.64
C THR A 361 -2.88 -4.35 -34.17
N HIS A 362 -2.47 -3.23 -33.57
CA HIS A 362 -2.66 -2.96 -32.14
C HIS A 362 -3.42 -1.67 -31.83
N ILE A 363 -3.87 -0.95 -32.86
CA ILE A 363 -4.55 0.35 -32.73
C ILE A 363 -6.00 0.23 -33.17
N ARG A 364 -6.94 0.59 -32.29
CA ARG A 364 -8.37 0.63 -32.63
C ARG A 364 -8.67 1.86 -33.46
N PHE A 365 -9.26 1.63 -34.63
CA PHE A 365 -9.49 2.65 -35.64
C PHE A 365 -10.32 3.84 -35.11
N TRP A 366 -11.41 3.59 -34.39
CA TRP A 366 -12.32 4.65 -33.92
C TRP A 366 -11.94 5.27 -32.57
N LYS A 367 -11.40 4.46 -31.66
CA LYS A 367 -11.31 4.77 -30.23
C LYS A 367 -9.93 5.27 -29.78
N ASP A 368 -8.87 4.96 -30.53
CA ASP A 368 -7.52 5.36 -30.17
C ASP A 368 -7.11 6.63 -30.94
N LEU A 369 -6.27 7.47 -30.33
CA LEU A 369 -5.80 8.71 -30.94
C LEU A 369 -4.61 8.43 -31.85
N TRP A 370 -4.85 8.24 -33.14
CA TRP A 370 -3.80 8.02 -34.15
C TRP A 370 -3.90 8.97 -35.35
N CYS A 371 -5.10 9.49 -35.61
CA CYS A 371 -5.43 10.37 -36.73
C CYS A 371 -5.92 11.73 -36.20
N GLY A 372 -5.14 12.79 -36.39
CA GLY A 372 -5.47 14.14 -35.92
C GLY A 372 -5.14 14.41 -34.44
N GLU A 373 -5.95 15.28 -33.81
CA GLU A 373 -5.80 15.79 -32.43
C GLU A 373 -6.88 15.25 -31.47
N SER A 374 -7.87 14.52 -31.97
CA SER A 374 -8.95 13.90 -31.18
C SER A 374 -9.33 12.56 -31.81
N THR A 375 -10.05 11.71 -31.08
CA THR A 375 -10.42 10.37 -31.59
C THR A 375 -11.45 10.49 -32.72
N LEU A 376 -11.42 9.57 -33.69
CA LEU A 376 -12.34 9.62 -34.84
C LEU A 376 -13.81 9.51 -34.41
N GLN A 377 -14.10 8.80 -33.31
CA GLN A 377 -15.45 8.75 -32.73
C GLN A 377 -15.95 10.10 -32.19
N GLU A 378 -15.06 10.97 -31.70
CA GLU A 378 -15.41 12.28 -31.16
C GLU A 378 -15.62 13.30 -32.29
N VAL A 379 -14.80 13.21 -33.34
CA VAL A 379 -14.87 14.12 -34.50
C VAL A 379 -16.01 13.74 -35.44
N PHE A 380 -16.29 12.45 -35.62
CA PHE A 380 -17.30 11.93 -36.55
C PHE A 380 -18.29 10.98 -35.86
N PRO A 381 -19.07 11.46 -34.86
CA PRO A 381 -19.96 10.61 -34.08
C PRO A 381 -21.07 9.96 -34.93
N ASP A 382 -21.54 10.65 -35.97
CA ASP A 382 -22.58 10.14 -36.88
C ASP A 382 -22.09 8.95 -37.71
N LEU A 383 -20.82 8.97 -38.15
CA LEU A 383 -20.19 7.86 -38.88
C LEU A 383 -19.86 6.70 -37.94
N TYR A 384 -19.35 7.00 -36.74
CA TYR A 384 -19.12 5.99 -35.71
C TYR A 384 -20.41 5.24 -35.32
N ARG A 385 -21.55 5.94 -35.29
CA ARG A 385 -22.86 5.35 -34.98
C ARG A 385 -23.26 4.25 -35.97
N ILE A 386 -22.88 4.41 -37.25
CA ILE A 386 -23.22 3.48 -38.34
C ILE A 386 -22.07 2.55 -38.73
N ALA A 387 -20.91 2.64 -38.07
CA ALA A 387 -19.80 1.72 -38.25
C ALA A 387 -20.24 0.28 -37.91
N ARG A 388 -19.88 -0.67 -38.78
CA ARG A 388 -20.24 -2.09 -38.59
C ARG A 388 -19.53 -2.71 -37.40
N ASP A 389 -18.25 -2.40 -37.25
CA ASP A 389 -17.45 -2.77 -36.11
C ASP A 389 -16.85 -1.51 -35.47
N LYS A 390 -17.22 -1.28 -34.22
CA LYS A 390 -16.82 -0.10 -33.43
C LYS A 390 -15.51 -0.30 -32.70
N ASP A 391 -15.04 -1.54 -32.62
CA ASP A 391 -13.80 -1.95 -31.96
C ASP A 391 -12.75 -2.44 -32.98
N ALA A 392 -13.04 -2.31 -34.28
CA ALA A 392 -12.14 -2.67 -35.37
C ALA A 392 -10.76 -2.03 -35.23
N LEU A 393 -9.74 -2.83 -35.52
CA LEU A 393 -8.34 -2.41 -35.64
C LEU A 393 -8.10 -1.68 -36.96
N ILE A 394 -7.05 -0.87 -37.03
CA ILE A 394 -6.67 -0.19 -38.28
C ILE A 394 -6.36 -1.20 -39.38
N SER A 395 -5.71 -2.32 -39.06
CA SER A 395 -5.38 -3.39 -39.99
C SER A 395 -6.61 -3.98 -40.71
N ALA A 396 -7.79 -3.94 -40.09
CA ALA A 396 -9.03 -4.41 -40.71
C ALA A 396 -9.54 -3.46 -41.80
N HIS A 397 -9.20 -2.17 -41.71
CA HIS A 397 -9.64 -1.13 -42.64
C HIS A 397 -8.55 -0.68 -43.62
N LEU A 398 -7.29 -1.04 -43.36
CA LEU A 398 -6.13 -0.63 -44.13
C LEU A 398 -5.76 -1.69 -45.17
N GLN A 399 -5.77 -1.32 -46.45
CA GLN A 399 -5.30 -2.18 -47.53
C GLN A 399 -4.17 -1.49 -48.29
N VAL A 400 -3.03 -2.17 -48.42
CA VAL A 400 -1.88 -1.64 -49.17
C VAL A 400 -1.84 -2.28 -50.56
N HIS A 401 -2.03 -1.47 -51.60
CA HIS A 401 -1.94 -1.89 -52.99
C HIS A 401 -0.93 -1.01 -53.74
N ASN A 402 0.09 -1.60 -54.36
CA ASN A 402 1.12 -0.88 -55.13
C ASN A 402 1.76 0.32 -54.39
N ASP A 403 2.17 0.13 -53.13
CA ASP A 403 2.68 1.19 -52.23
C ASP A 403 1.71 2.36 -51.98
N GLN A 404 0.43 2.20 -52.31
CA GLN A 404 -0.64 3.14 -52.00
C GLN A 404 -1.61 2.56 -50.98
N ILE A 405 -2.01 3.42 -50.04
CA ILE A 405 -2.93 3.07 -48.97
C ILE A 405 -4.37 3.29 -49.44
N HIS A 406 -5.20 2.26 -49.28
CA HIS A 406 -6.63 2.30 -49.50
C HIS A 406 -7.35 1.97 -48.20
N TRP A 407 -8.30 2.83 -47.84
CA TRP A 407 -9.18 2.62 -46.68
C TRP A 407 -10.46 1.92 -47.13
N SER A 408 -10.76 0.77 -46.56
CA SER A 408 -11.99 0.01 -46.78
C SER A 408 -12.84 0.05 -45.51
N LEU A 409 -13.94 0.79 -45.56
CA LEU A 409 -14.80 1.06 -44.41
C LEU A 409 -16.18 0.45 -44.62
N ASP A 410 -16.56 -0.44 -43.70
CA ASP A 410 -17.85 -1.09 -43.71
C ASP A 410 -18.82 -0.42 -42.74
N PHE A 411 -19.96 0.01 -43.27
CA PHE A 411 -21.06 0.57 -42.50
C PHE A 411 -22.25 -0.40 -42.46
N VAL A 412 -23.02 -0.37 -41.38
CA VAL A 412 -24.24 -1.21 -41.18
C VAL A 412 -25.31 -0.90 -42.23
N ARG A 413 -25.30 0.32 -42.78
CA ARG A 413 -26.19 0.77 -43.84
C ARG A 413 -25.46 1.71 -44.80
N ALA A 414 -26.04 1.92 -45.97
CA ALA A 414 -25.61 2.99 -46.87
C ALA A 414 -25.71 4.35 -46.18
N ALA A 415 -24.71 5.19 -46.43
CA ALA A 415 -24.69 6.59 -46.00
C ALA A 415 -25.89 7.33 -46.60
N GLN A 416 -26.45 8.25 -45.82
CA GLN A 416 -27.58 9.08 -46.24
C GLN A 416 -27.09 10.51 -46.52
N ASP A 417 -27.91 11.32 -47.19
CA ASP A 417 -27.52 12.65 -47.69
C ASP A 417 -26.94 13.56 -46.60
N TRP A 418 -27.44 13.45 -45.36
CA TRP A 418 -26.96 14.26 -44.22
C TRP A 418 -25.59 13.83 -43.65
N GLU A 419 -25.08 12.64 -44.00
CA GLU A 419 -23.76 12.14 -43.59
C GLU A 419 -22.66 12.45 -44.63
N PHE A 420 -23.03 12.93 -45.82
CA PHE A 420 -22.11 13.07 -46.95
C PHE A 420 -20.99 14.09 -46.72
N GLU A 421 -21.31 15.21 -46.07
CA GLU A 421 -20.31 16.23 -45.69
C GLU A 421 -19.33 15.68 -44.66
N SER A 422 -19.83 14.92 -43.68
CA SER A 422 -18.98 14.24 -42.69
C SER A 422 -18.07 13.20 -43.34
N ILE A 423 -18.56 12.43 -44.33
CA ILE A 423 -17.75 11.44 -45.06
C ILE A 423 -16.64 12.12 -45.87
N ALA A 424 -16.95 13.22 -46.55
CA ALA A 424 -15.94 13.96 -47.32
C ALA A 424 -14.82 14.47 -46.40
N SER A 425 -15.17 15.17 -45.32
CA SER A 425 -14.19 15.65 -44.33
C SER A 425 -13.43 14.51 -43.64
N PHE A 426 -14.08 13.35 -43.46
CA PHE A 426 -13.47 12.17 -42.84
C PHE A 426 -12.41 11.53 -43.75
N LEU A 427 -12.73 11.33 -45.03
CA LEU A 427 -11.77 10.79 -45.99
C LEU A 427 -10.59 11.74 -46.20
N ASP A 428 -10.83 13.04 -46.29
CA ASP A 428 -9.76 14.04 -46.38
C ASP A 428 -8.79 13.94 -45.19
N LEU A 429 -9.32 13.79 -43.97
CA LEU A 429 -8.50 13.62 -42.77
C LEU A 429 -7.70 12.31 -42.81
N LEU A 430 -8.32 11.18 -43.18
CA LEU A 430 -7.65 9.88 -43.28
C LEU A 430 -6.51 9.90 -44.31
N TYR A 431 -6.76 10.44 -45.49
CA TYR A 431 -5.77 10.51 -46.57
C TYR A 431 -4.70 11.58 -46.34
N SER A 432 -4.96 12.58 -45.50
CA SER A 432 -3.94 13.53 -45.06
C SER A 432 -2.95 12.93 -44.03
N THR A 433 -3.32 11.81 -43.40
CA THR A 433 -2.53 11.17 -42.34
C THR A 433 -1.45 10.26 -42.95
N LYS A 434 -0.20 10.45 -42.53
CA LYS A 434 0.94 9.64 -43.01
C LYS A 434 0.95 8.28 -42.32
N VAL A 435 0.33 7.28 -42.94
CA VAL A 435 0.43 5.86 -42.54
C VAL A 435 1.41 5.16 -43.49
N ARG A 436 2.18 4.17 -42.99
CA ARG A 436 3.11 3.38 -43.82
C ARG A 436 2.57 1.99 -44.16
N GLY A 437 1.69 1.43 -43.32
CA GLY A 437 1.12 0.09 -43.49
C GLY A 437 2.12 -1.06 -43.30
N ILE A 438 3.33 -0.75 -42.83
CA ILE A 438 4.43 -1.70 -42.60
C ILE A 438 5.21 -1.22 -41.37
N GLY A 439 5.53 -2.13 -40.46
CA GLY A 439 6.28 -1.88 -39.22
C GLY A 439 5.43 -2.08 -37.96
N GLU A 440 6.03 -1.99 -36.78
CA GLU A 440 5.30 -2.10 -35.51
C GLU A 440 4.58 -0.79 -35.16
N ASP A 441 3.37 -0.90 -34.60
CA ASP A 441 2.62 0.22 -34.05
C ASP A 441 3.36 0.83 -32.84
N VAL A 442 3.54 2.15 -32.84
CA VAL A 442 4.31 2.84 -31.79
C VAL A 442 3.40 3.71 -30.93
N MET A 443 3.42 3.44 -29.62
CA MET A 443 2.76 4.29 -28.62
C MET A 443 3.64 5.51 -28.29
N LEU A 444 3.13 6.70 -28.57
CA LEU A 444 3.77 7.98 -28.28
C LEU A 444 3.16 8.64 -27.05
N TRP A 445 4.04 9.16 -26.19
CA TRP A 445 3.65 9.92 -25.01
C TRP A 445 3.60 11.42 -25.34
N LEU A 446 2.43 12.06 -25.26
CA LEU A 446 2.24 13.46 -25.69
C LEU A 446 3.11 14.46 -24.93
N HIS A 447 3.59 14.12 -23.74
CA HIS A 447 4.45 14.99 -22.93
C HIS A 447 5.95 14.67 -23.03
N SER A 448 6.35 13.70 -23.85
CA SER A 448 7.75 13.46 -24.20
C SER A 448 7.89 12.73 -25.54
N LEU A 449 8.14 13.51 -26.60
CA LEU A 449 8.27 12.98 -27.96
C LEU A 449 9.58 12.21 -28.21
N GLN A 450 10.57 12.29 -27.31
CA GLN A 450 11.90 11.67 -27.50
C GLN A 450 12.19 10.49 -26.57
N ASN A 451 11.62 10.46 -25.35
CA ASN A 451 11.98 9.47 -24.33
C ASN A 451 10.83 8.51 -23.97
N GLY A 452 9.74 8.53 -24.73
CA GLY A 452 8.56 7.71 -24.46
C GLY A 452 7.87 8.06 -23.13
N PHE A 453 7.08 7.12 -22.62
CA PHE A 453 6.42 7.28 -21.33
C PHE A 453 7.46 7.30 -20.19
N THR A 454 7.38 8.30 -19.31
CA THR A 454 8.13 8.30 -18.05
C THR A 454 7.21 8.59 -16.87
N VAL A 455 7.40 7.85 -15.77
CA VAL A 455 6.64 8.03 -14.52
C VAL A 455 6.74 9.48 -14.02
N HIS A 456 7.92 10.11 -14.16
CA HIS A 456 8.13 11.51 -13.81
C HIS A 456 7.20 12.47 -14.57
N SER A 457 7.08 12.30 -15.90
CA SER A 457 6.21 13.14 -16.72
C SER A 457 4.73 12.93 -16.41
N PHE A 458 4.29 11.68 -16.17
CA PHE A 458 2.91 11.39 -15.80
C PHE A 458 2.54 11.94 -14.41
N CYS A 459 3.44 11.82 -13.43
CA CYS A 459 3.26 12.47 -12.13
C CYS A 459 3.09 13.99 -12.25
N HIS A 460 3.83 14.63 -13.16
CA HIS A 460 3.66 16.06 -13.43
C HIS A 460 2.29 16.42 -14.02
N VAL A 461 1.75 15.59 -14.91
CA VAL A 461 0.38 15.73 -15.44
C VAL A 461 -0.65 15.62 -14.31
N LEU A 462 -0.54 14.58 -13.49
CA LEU A 462 -1.44 14.37 -12.34
C LEU A 462 -1.40 15.53 -11.33
N VAL A 463 -0.21 16.10 -11.09
CA VAL A 463 -0.05 17.26 -10.20
C VAL A 463 -0.66 18.53 -10.81
N ARG A 464 -0.59 18.72 -12.13
CA ARG A 464 -1.23 19.87 -12.81
C ARG A 464 -2.76 19.81 -12.76
N ILE A 465 -3.34 18.62 -12.86
CA ILE A 465 -4.79 18.41 -12.67
C ILE A 465 -5.23 18.82 -11.26
N GLY A 466 -4.35 18.65 -10.26
CA GLY A 466 -4.59 19.01 -8.86
C GLY A 466 -4.46 20.50 -8.50
N GLY A 467 -4.10 21.38 -9.43
CA GLY A 467 -4.17 22.85 -9.27
C GLY A 467 -3.26 23.51 -8.22
N CYS A 468 -2.44 22.76 -7.47
CA CYS A 468 -1.60 23.33 -6.41
C CYS A 468 -0.11 23.31 -6.78
N SER A 469 0.50 24.49 -6.97
CA SER A 469 1.96 24.63 -7.02
C SER A 469 2.53 24.50 -5.61
N PHE A 470 2.90 23.28 -5.22
CA PHE A 470 3.57 23.03 -3.96
C PHE A 470 5.08 23.33 -4.08
N PRO A 471 5.70 24.12 -3.17
CA PRO A 471 7.12 24.47 -3.23
C PRO A 471 8.00 23.29 -2.77
N TRP A 472 7.94 22.18 -3.51
CA TRP A 472 8.62 20.93 -3.18
C TRP A 472 10.14 21.10 -3.08
N LYS A 473 10.72 21.99 -3.90
CA LYS A 473 12.16 22.27 -3.91
C LYS A 473 12.64 22.76 -2.55
N SER A 474 11.91 23.68 -1.92
CA SER A 474 12.26 24.24 -0.60
C SER A 474 12.29 23.18 0.51
N ILE A 475 11.56 22.08 0.34
CA ILE A 475 11.49 20.99 1.32
C ILE A 475 12.52 19.89 1.02
N TRP A 476 12.59 19.45 -0.23
CA TRP A 476 13.41 18.29 -0.61
C TRP A 476 14.85 18.65 -1.00
N GLN A 477 15.14 19.88 -1.43
CA GLN A 477 16.52 20.35 -1.68
C GLN A 477 17.17 20.97 -0.44
N SER A 478 16.44 21.06 0.67
CA SER A 478 17.00 21.52 1.93
C SER A 478 18.01 20.50 2.48
N LYS A 479 19.12 20.96 3.05
CA LYS A 479 20.17 20.11 3.66
C LYS A 479 19.73 19.59 5.04
N VAL A 480 18.57 18.95 5.12
CA VAL A 480 17.99 18.38 6.35
C VAL A 480 17.83 16.86 6.22
N PRO A 481 17.82 16.11 7.33
CA PRO A 481 17.58 14.67 7.27
C PRO A 481 16.25 14.34 6.57
N PRO A 482 16.16 13.28 5.76
CA PRO A 482 14.95 12.94 4.99
C PRO A 482 13.66 12.84 5.82
N ARG A 483 13.77 12.40 7.10
CA ARG A 483 12.64 12.37 8.04
C ARG A 483 12.01 13.75 8.30
N VAL A 484 12.82 14.82 8.26
CA VAL A 484 12.39 16.20 8.47
C VAL A 484 11.74 16.73 7.20
N SER A 485 12.37 16.53 6.04
CA SER A 485 11.75 16.87 4.74
C SER A 485 10.40 16.18 4.58
N PHE A 486 10.32 14.89 4.95
CA PHE A 486 9.07 14.14 4.94
C PHE A 486 8.04 14.71 5.92
N PHE A 487 8.44 15.03 7.16
CA PHE A 487 7.54 15.64 8.13
C PHE A 487 6.99 16.99 7.64
N ILE A 488 7.86 17.87 7.14
CA ILE A 488 7.48 19.20 6.63
C ILE A 488 6.61 19.06 5.38
N TRP A 489 6.89 18.10 4.50
CA TRP A 489 6.04 17.78 3.35
C TRP A 489 4.62 17.39 3.78
N VAL A 490 4.50 16.46 4.75
CA VAL A 490 3.21 16.04 5.29
C VAL A 490 2.50 17.20 6.03
N ALA A 491 3.26 18.05 6.73
CA ALA A 491 2.73 19.22 7.42
C ALA A 491 2.18 20.24 6.43
N ALA A 492 2.93 20.56 5.37
CA ALA A 492 2.52 21.51 4.35
C ALA A 492 1.34 20.99 3.49
N LEU A 493 1.13 19.67 3.41
CA LEU A 493 -0.09 19.07 2.87
C LEU A 493 -1.28 19.12 3.86
N GLY A 494 -1.08 19.63 5.06
CA GLY A 494 -2.10 19.65 6.12
C GLY A 494 -2.44 18.25 6.63
N LYS A 495 -1.53 17.28 6.57
CA LYS A 495 -1.79 15.85 6.83
C LYS A 495 -1.12 15.29 8.10
N ILE A 496 -0.49 16.12 8.93
CA ILE A 496 0.09 15.66 10.21
C ILE A 496 -1.00 15.36 11.26
N LEU A 497 -0.64 14.64 12.31
CA LEU A 497 -1.58 14.23 13.37
C LEU A 497 -2.02 15.44 14.21
N THR A 498 -3.16 16.04 13.86
CA THR A 498 -3.80 17.12 14.63
C THR A 498 -5.25 16.78 14.95
N ALA A 499 -5.80 17.37 16.02
CA ALA A 499 -7.22 17.20 16.37
C ALA A 499 -8.17 17.63 15.25
N GLU A 500 -7.82 18.65 14.45
CA GLU A 500 -8.58 19.02 13.25
C GLU A 500 -8.58 17.90 12.18
N ASN A 501 -7.44 17.28 11.90
CA ASN A 501 -7.36 16.20 10.93
C ASN A 501 -8.07 14.92 11.39
N LEU A 502 -8.13 14.69 12.70
CA LEU A 502 -8.97 13.64 13.28
C LEU A 502 -10.46 13.97 13.08
N ARG A 503 -10.88 15.22 13.31
CA ARG A 503 -12.26 15.67 13.05
C ARG A 503 -12.68 15.56 11.58
N LYS A 504 -11.78 15.86 10.63
CA LYS A 504 -12.01 15.64 9.19
C LYS A 504 -12.28 14.17 8.84
N ARG A 505 -11.84 13.24 9.70
CA ARG A 505 -12.12 11.79 9.58
C ARG A 505 -13.31 11.35 10.44
N HIS A 506 -14.17 12.29 10.81
CA HIS A 506 -15.35 12.09 11.67
C HIS A 506 -15.03 11.60 13.09
N ILE A 507 -13.78 11.76 13.55
CA ILE A 507 -13.41 11.52 14.94
C ILE A 507 -13.68 12.79 15.72
N ILE A 508 -14.81 12.84 16.42
CA ILE A 508 -15.20 14.00 17.24
C ILE A 508 -14.30 14.01 18.48
N LEU A 509 -13.51 15.07 18.63
CA LEU A 509 -12.63 15.32 19.78
C LEU A 509 -12.74 16.80 20.14
N LEU A 510 -12.59 17.12 21.43
CA LEU A 510 -12.44 18.51 21.85
C LEU A 510 -11.20 19.09 21.16
N SER A 511 -11.42 20.13 20.37
CA SER A 511 -10.35 20.74 19.60
C SER A 511 -9.61 21.76 20.43
N TRP A 512 -8.73 21.27 21.30
CA TRP A 512 -7.80 22.10 22.02
C TRP A 512 -6.38 21.73 21.60
N CYS A 513 -5.59 22.75 21.32
CA CYS A 513 -4.16 22.64 21.09
C CYS A 513 -3.52 22.03 22.33
N CYS A 514 -2.80 20.92 22.16
CA CYS A 514 -2.11 20.27 23.27
C CYS A 514 -1.06 21.15 23.97
N LEU A 515 -0.56 22.19 23.28
CA LEU A 515 0.45 23.11 23.79
C LEU A 515 -0.18 24.28 24.57
N CYS A 516 -0.98 25.12 23.92
CA CYS A 516 -1.55 26.31 24.58
C CYS A 516 -2.85 26.05 25.33
N LYS A 517 -3.60 24.99 24.97
CA LYS A 517 -4.94 24.68 25.51
C LYS A 517 -6.00 25.78 25.33
N VAL A 518 -5.74 26.77 24.47
CA VAL A 518 -6.65 27.92 24.23
C VAL A 518 -7.39 27.79 22.90
N ASP A 519 -6.68 27.45 21.82
CA ASP A 519 -7.25 27.41 20.46
C ASP A 519 -7.37 25.98 19.92
N GLY A 520 -8.00 25.83 18.75
CA GLY A 520 -8.07 24.58 18.01
C GLY A 520 -6.71 24.06 17.55
N GLU A 521 -6.46 22.75 17.70
CA GLU A 521 -5.27 22.11 17.15
C GLU A 521 -5.39 21.91 15.63
N THR A 522 -5.07 22.96 14.87
CA THR A 522 -4.84 22.90 13.43
C THR A 522 -3.35 22.75 13.14
N VAL A 523 -2.96 22.39 11.91
CA VAL A 523 -1.54 22.28 11.54
C VAL A 523 -0.83 23.62 11.68
N ASP A 524 -1.44 24.68 11.15
CA ASP A 524 -0.88 26.04 11.19
C ASP A 524 -0.86 26.59 12.62
N HIS A 525 -1.90 26.31 13.42
CA HIS A 525 -1.89 26.69 14.82
C HIS A 525 -0.77 25.96 15.57
N LEU A 526 -0.70 24.63 15.47
CA LEU A 526 0.30 23.84 16.19
C LEU A 526 1.73 24.25 15.84
N LEU A 527 2.02 24.52 14.56
CA LEU A 527 3.39 24.78 14.10
C LEU A 527 3.77 26.26 14.08
N LEU A 528 2.83 27.19 13.83
CA LEU A 528 3.14 28.59 13.55
C LEU A 528 2.44 29.57 14.51
N HIS A 529 1.15 29.39 14.77
CA HIS A 529 0.36 30.41 15.48
C HIS A 529 0.23 30.19 16.99
N CYS A 530 0.47 28.97 17.47
CA CYS A 530 0.43 28.65 18.88
C CYS A 530 1.42 29.57 19.62
N PRO A 531 1.00 30.28 20.70
CA PRO A 531 1.89 31.17 21.45
C PRO A 531 3.21 30.50 21.85
N PHE A 532 3.12 29.24 22.27
CA PHE A 532 4.28 28.41 22.60
C PHE A 532 5.20 28.15 21.40
N SER A 533 4.63 27.75 20.25
CA SER A 533 5.41 27.52 19.03
C SER A 533 6.03 28.81 18.51
N ARG A 534 5.34 29.94 18.67
CA ARG A 534 5.84 31.27 18.33
C ARG A 534 7.03 31.66 19.20
N GLU A 535 6.98 31.45 20.51
CA GLU A 535 8.13 31.67 21.40
C GLU A 535 9.36 30.85 20.99
N VAL A 536 9.14 29.60 20.55
CA VAL A 536 10.22 28.76 20.00
C VAL A 536 10.79 29.37 18.73
N TRP A 537 9.94 29.81 17.81
CA TRP A 537 10.38 30.48 16.58
C TRP A 537 11.11 31.78 16.86
N ASP A 538 10.60 32.61 17.77
CA ASP A 538 11.22 33.88 18.16
C ASP A 538 12.59 33.64 18.79
N MET A 539 12.74 32.62 19.64
CA MET A 539 14.04 32.20 20.17
C MET A 539 15.00 31.77 19.06
N ILE A 540 14.51 31.00 18.07
CA ILE A 540 15.32 30.56 16.94
C ILE A 540 15.72 31.75 16.05
N PHE A 541 14.80 32.65 15.75
CA PHE A 541 15.08 33.84 14.95
C PHE A 541 15.98 34.82 15.69
N ALA A 542 15.89 34.93 17.01
CA ALA A 542 16.83 35.71 17.82
C ALA A 542 18.25 35.13 17.81
N LEU A 543 18.38 33.79 17.77
CA LEU A 543 19.67 33.10 17.75
C LEU A 543 20.34 33.08 16.37
N PHE A 544 19.57 33.14 15.27
CA PHE A 544 20.08 32.94 13.91
C PHE A 544 19.76 34.06 12.90
N GLY A 545 19.01 35.09 13.31
CA GLY A 545 18.53 36.16 12.43
C GLY A 545 17.26 35.77 11.66
N SER A 546 16.46 36.78 11.27
CA SER A 546 15.31 36.59 10.39
C SER A 546 15.78 36.35 8.93
N PRO A 547 15.17 35.43 8.16
CA PRO A 547 15.51 35.23 6.75
C PRO A 547 15.14 36.40 5.83
N LEU A 548 14.43 37.42 6.33
CA LEU A 548 13.94 38.55 5.55
C LEU A 548 14.88 39.75 5.72
N GLY A 549 16.02 39.70 5.05
CA GLY A 549 16.98 40.80 5.07
C GLY A 549 18.16 40.59 4.15
N ASP A 550 17.92 40.30 2.87
CA ASP A 550 18.91 40.51 1.79
C ASP A 550 18.28 40.34 0.38
N ALA A 551 17.01 40.77 0.20
CA ALA A 551 16.42 40.93 -1.13
C ALA A 551 16.43 42.42 -1.49
N GLY A 552 17.62 42.97 -1.74
CA GLY A 552 17.76 44.40 -2.02
C GLY A 552 19.18 44.89 -2.11
N LYS A 553 19.99 44.24 -2.96
CA LYS A 553 21.21 44.77 -3.57
C LYS A 553 21.71 43.72 -4.55
N ASP A 554 21.38 43.94 -5.82
CA ASP A 554 22.22 43.68 -6.99
C ASP A 554 21.34 44.00 -8.21
N SER A 555 21.37 45.28 -8.55
CA SER A 555 20.99 45.85 -9.85
C SER A 555 22.09 45.60 -10.88
#